data_AF-V7D6F0-F1
#
_entry.id   AF-V7D6F0-F1
#
_cell.length_a   1.000
_cell.length_b   1.000
_cell.length_c   1.000
_cell.angle_alpha   90.00
_cell.angle_beta   90.00
_cell.angle_gamma   90.00
#
_symmetry.space_group_name_H-M   'P 1'
#
loop_
_entity.id
_entity.type
_entity.pdbx_description
1 polymer ?
#
loop_
_entity_poly.entity_id
_entity_poly.type
_entity_poly.pdbx_seq_one_letter_code
_entity_poly.pdbx_strand_id
1 'polypeptide(L)'
;MQAGILFSFGIEVFRALPVQPLLVLAMFVTYVLMRRVQPRYAVAAVLCVGTLVTVASGAFRSEALVLELASPQWVTPQFSLAAVFSLALPLVLVALTGQFMPGMAVLRNAGYPTPASPIISASALAGAALAPFGCHGLNLAAVTASLCTGHEAHENPRRRYVAAVAGSALYLLLGIAGATLMSLFAAFPAALIAALAGLALYGAISEALARSLAEPNERDAGLFTFLVTASGVAFLGLSAAFWGLLFGLLSHGLLRLRQPRAREVLRRTP
;
A
#
# COMPACT_ATOMS: atom_id res chain seq x y z
N MET A 1 -9.19 1.02 6.93
CA MET A 1 -8.76 -0.28 6.35
C MET A 1 -7.30 -0.25 5.92
N GLN A 2 -6.88 0.62 4.97
CA GLN A 2 -5.47 0.69 4.51
C GLN A 2 -4.47 0.82 5.68
N ALA A 3 -4.75 1.69 6.66
CA ALA A 3 -3.91 1.83 7.86
C ALA A 3 -3.70 0.49 8.58
N GLY A 4 -4.75 -0.31 8.76
CA GLY A 4 -4.66 -1.61 9.44
C GLY A 4 -3.85 -2.64 8.65
N ILE A 5 -4.01 -2.68 7.32
CA ILE A 5 -3.23 -3.57 6.44
C ILE A 5 -1.76 -3.20 6.49
N LEU A 6 -1.42 -1.91 6.42
CA LEU A 6 -0.03 -1.47 6.43
C LEU A 6 0.60 -1.58 7.83
N PHE A 7 -0.19 -1.44 8.89
CA PHE A 7 0.29 -1.48 10.27
C PHE A 7 0.90 -2.84 10.65
N SER A 8 0.40 -3.95 10.08
CA SER A 8 0.99 -5.27 10.31
C SER A 8 2.46 -5.33 9.88
N PHE A 9 2.82 -4.74 8.73
CA PHE A 9 4.22 -4.62 8.29
C PHE A 9 5.08 -3.83 9.27
N GLY A 10 4.52 -2.77 9.87
CA GLY A 10 5.21 -1.99 10.91
C GLY A 10 5.48 -2.80 12.18
N ILE A 11 4.53 -3.64 12.60
CA ILE A 11 4.70 -4.56 13.74
C ILE A 11 5.78 -5.62 13.43
N GLU A 12 5.78 -6.16 12.20
CA GLU A 12 6.71 -7.24 11.83
C GLU A 12 8.19 -6.82 11.93
N VAL A 13 8.52 -5.54 11.75
CA VAL A 13 9.87 -5.00 12.01
C VAL A 13 10.32 -5.33 13.43
N PHE A 14 9.45 -5.06 14.40
CA PHE A 14 9.77 -5.22 15.83
C PHE A 14 9.55 -6.65 16.32
N ARG A 15 8.73 -7.45 15.65
CA ARG A 15 8.66 -8.90 15.88
C ARG A 15 9.93 -9.62 15.41
N ALA A 16 10.60 -9.11 14.39
CA ALA A 16 11.89 -9.62 13.93
C ALA A 16 13.05 -9.22 14.87
N LEU A 17 12.87 -8.21 15.73
CA LEU A 17 13.92 -7.66 16.59
C LEU A 17 14.54 -8.71 17.53
N PRO A 18 13.79 -9.56 18.26
CA PRO A 18 14.39 -10.58 19.12
C PRO A 18 15.13 -11.68 18.35
N VAL A 19 14.78 -11.89 17.06
CA VAL A 19 15.37 -12.94 16.23
C VAL A 19 16.73 -12.51 15.67
N GLN A 20 16.83 -11.27 15.15
CA GLN A 20 18.09 -10.70 14.65
C GLN A 20 18.29 -9.25 15.12
N PRO A 21 18.66 -9.04 16.40
CA PRO A 21 18.70 -7.71 17.00
C PRO A 21 19.65 -6.75 16.28
N LEU A 22 20.87 -7.20 15.96
CA LEU A 22 21.88 -6.36 15.31
C LEU A 22 21.41 -5.84 13.96
N LEU A 23 20.84 -6.73 13.13
CA LEU A 23 20.37 -6.38 11.79
C LEU A 23 19.21 -5.37 11.87
N VAL A 24 18.18 -5.68 12.66
CA VAL A 24 16.98 -4.83 12.76
C VAL A 24 17.32 -3.47 13.37
N LEU A 25 18.15 -3.43 14.42
CA LEU A 25 18.59 -2.17 15.02
C LEU A 25 19.45 -1.33 14.06
N ALA A 26 20.39 -1.95 13.35
CA ALA A 26 21.22 -1.25 12.37
C ALA A 26 20.35 -0.62 11.27
N MET A 27 19.38 -1.37 10.74
CA MET A 27 18.42 -0.89 9.76
C MET A 27 17.54 0.24 10.32
N PHE A 28 16.99 0.08 11.53
CA PHE A 28 16.15 1.08 12.17
C PHE A 28 16.91 2.39 12.44
N VAL A 29 18.10 2.32 13.02
CA VAL A 29 18.94 3.50 13.30
C VAL A 29 19.31 4.20 11.99
N THR A 30 19.70 3.43 10.97
CA THR A 30 20.00 3.98 9.63
C THR A 30 18.80 4.71 9.05
N TYR A 31 17.60 4.13 9.16
CA TYR A 31 16.37 4.76 8.69
C TYR A 31 16.14 6.11 9.40
N VAL A 32 16.22 6.14 10.73
CA VAL A 32 15.96 7.36 11.52
C VAL A 32 16.98 8.45 11.21
N LEU A 33 18.27 8.10 11.15
CA LEU A 33 19.34 9.05 10.82
C LEU A 33 19.18 9.61 9.41
N MET A 34 18.94 8.76 8.42
CA MET A 34 18.75 9.21 7.04
C MET A 34 17.44 9.97 6.85
N ARG A 35 16.39 9.65 7.59
CA ARG A 35 15.15 10.42 7.57
C ARG A 35 15.35 11.85 8.10
N ARG A 36 16.34 12.07 8.98
CA ARG A 36 16.72 13.42 9.43
C ARG A 36 17.59 14.15 8.41
N VAL A 37 18.56 13.47 7.80
CA VAL A 37 19.59 14.11 6.96
C VAL A 37 19.16 14.20 5.50
N GLN A 38 18.69 13.09 4.92
CA GLN A 38 18.27 12.98 3.52
C GLN A 38 17.09 12.00 3.37
N PRO A 39 15.85 12.42 3.66
CA PRO A 39 14.66 11.54 3.65
C PRO A 39 14.49 10.73 2.36
N ARG A 40 14.85 11.32 1.22
CA ARG A 40 14.77 10.69 -0.11
C ARG A 40 15.58 9.39 -0.22
N TYR A 41 16.68 9.26 0.52
CA TYR A 41 17.59 8.10 0.46
C TYR A 41 17.45 7.15 1.64
N ALA A 42 16.51 7.39 2.56
CA ALA A 42 16.39 6.60 3.79
C ALA A 42 16.17 5.10 3.52
N VAL A 43 15.25 4.74 2.63
CA VAL A 43 14.98 3.33 2.30
C VAL A 43 16.15 2.68 1.57
N ALA A 44 16.81 3.41 0.66
CA ALA A 44 17.99 2.93 -0.04
C ALA A 44 19.15 2.65 0.94
N ALA A 45 19.39 3.55 1.89
CA ALA A 45 20.40 3.36 2.93
C ALA A 45 20.09 2.16 3.84
N VAL A 46 18.82 1.99 4.23
CA VAL A 46 18.36 0.81 4.99
C VAL A 46 18.66 -0.49 4.25
N LEU A 47 18.37 -0.54 2.95
CA LEU A 47 18.69 -1.69 2.11
C LEU A 47 20.20 -1.95 2.08
N CYS A 48 21.01 -0.92 1.82
CA CYS A 48 22.47 -1.06 1.78
C CYS A 48 23.04 -1.58 3.10
N VAL A 49 22.62 -1.02 4.24
CA VAL A 49 23.08 -1.45 5.57
C VAL A 49 22.58 -2.86 5.88
N GLY A 50 21.32 -3.17 5.61
CA GLY A 50 20.76 -4.51 5.83
C GLY A 50 21.49 -5.59 5.02
N THR A 51 21.75 -5.32 3.74
CA THR A 51 22.53 -6.20 2.86
C THR A 51 23.95 -6.37 3.38
N LEU A 52 24.64 -5.28 3.73
CA LEU A 52 26.01 -5.33 4.24
C LEU A 52 26.11 -6.15 5.53
N VAL A 53 25.19 -5.94 6.49
CA VAL A 53 25.16 -6.71 7.74
C VAL A 53 24.89 -8.19 7.47
N THR A 54 23.96 -8.50 6.57
CA THR A 54 23.62 -9.90 6.22
C THR A 54 24.79 -10.62 5.57
N VAL A 55 25.48 -9.95 4.64
CA VAL A 55 26.66 -10.52 3.95
C VAL A 55 27.80 -10.69 4.94
N ALA A 56 28.08 -9.68 5.77
CA ALA A 56 29.13 -9.74 6.79
C ALA A 56 28.87 -10.81 7.86
N SER A 57 27.61 -11.11 8.17
CA SER A 57 27.24 -12.16 9.11
C SER A 57 27.19 -13.56 8.49
N GLY A 58 27.46 -13.71 7.18
CA GLY A 58 27.36 -14.98 6.47
C GLY A 58 25.93 -15.53 6.34
N ALA A 59 24.91 -14.70 6.58
CA ALA A 59 23.50 -15.13 6.56
C ALA A 59 22.87 -15.06 5.15
N PHE A 60 23.65 -14.62 4.15
CA PHE A 60 23.22 -14.59 2.76
C PHE A 60 23.35 -15.98 2.12
N ARG A 61 22.24 -16.55 1.67
CA ARG A 61 22.18 -17.87 1.03
C ARG A 61 22.30 -17.75 -0.48
N SER A 62 23.53 -17.61 -0.98
CA SER A 62 23.78 -17.46 -2.43
C SER A 62 23.27 -18.62 -3.27
N GLU A 63 23.21 -19.82 -2.69
CA GLU A 63 22.64 -21.03 -3.32
C GLU A 63 21.14 -20.94 -3.62
N ALA A 64 20.42 -20.06 -2.93
CA ALA A 64 19.00 -19.79 -3.21
C ALA A 64 18.81 -18.86 -4.41
N LEU A 65 19.88 -18.25 -4.94
CA LEU A 65 19.81 -17.34 -6.06
C LEU A 65 19.68 -18.12 -7.37
N VAL A 66 18.54 -17.94 -8.02
CA VAL A 66 18.26 -18.51 -9.35
C VAL A 66 18.04 -17.36 -10.31
N LEU A 67 18.87 -17.30 -11.36
CA LEU A 67 18.73 -16.34 -12.45
C LEU A 67 17.75 -16.90 -13.48
N GLU A 68 16.49 -16.52 -13.33
CA GLU A 68 15.39 -16.93 -14.21
C GLU A 68 14.53 -15.74 -14.59
N LEU A 69 14.02 -15.77 -15.82
CA LEU A 69 13.06 -14.79 -16.33
C LEU A 69 11.64 -15.25 -15.95
N ALA A 70 10.80 -14.32 -15.53
CA ALA A 70 9.40 -14.58 -15.25
C ALA A 70 8.69 -15.04 -16.53
N SER A 71 8.05 -16.20 -16.47
CA SER A 71 7.20 -16.73 -17.53
C SER A 71 5.72 -16.55 -17.15
N PRO A 72 4.85 -16.15 -18.09
CA PRO A 72 3.43 -16.03 -17.83
C PRO A 72 2.83 -17.42 -17.58
N GLN A 73 2.32 -17.65 -16.37
CA GLN A 73 1.63 -18.89 -16.03
C GLN A 73 0.12 -18.66 -16.06
N TRP A 74 -0.59 -19.52 -16.80
CA TRP A 74 -2.03 -19.47 -16.86
C TRP A 74 -2.65 -20.10 -15.61
N VAL A 75 -3.42 -19.31 -14.87
CA VAL A 75 -4.22 -19.72 -13.74
C VAL A 75 -5.69 -19.56 -14.12
N THR A 76 -6.39 -20.70 -14.29
CA THR A 76 -7.82 -20.69 -14.66
C THR A 76 -8.64 -19.98 -13.57
N PRO A 77 -9.35 -18.87 -13.90
CA PRO A 77 -10.15 -18.15 -12.92
C PRO A 77 -11.24 -19.03 -12.33
N GLN A 78 -11.37 -19.01 -11.00
CA GLN A 78 -12.47 -19.66 -10.28
C GLN A 78 -13.29 -18.59 -9.57
N PHE A 79 -14.61 -18.63 -9.76
CA PHE A 79 -15.50 -17.71 -9.08
C PHE A 79 -15.85 -18.21 -7.69
N SER A 80 -15.75 -17.33 -6.69
CA SER A 80 -16.08 -17.64 -5.30
C SER A 80 -16.70 -16.41 -4.63
N LEU A 81 -17.92 -16.56 -4.11
CA LEU A 81 -18.57 -15.52 -3.32
C LEU A 81 -17.74 -15.14 -2.08
N ALA A 82 -17.11 -16.14 -1.44
CA ALA A 82 -16.22 -15.89 -0.31
C ALA A 82 -15.03 -15.00 -0.70
N ALA A 83 -14.43 -15.23 -1.87
CA ALA A 83 -13.34 -14.40 -2.40
C ALA A 83 -13.82 -12.99 -2.80
N VAL A 84 -15.04 -12.86 -3.33
CA VAL A 84 -15.64 -11.56 -3.65
C VAL A 84 -15.75 -10.69 -2.40
N PHE A 85 -16.30 -11.22 -1.31
CA PHE A 85 -16.45 -10.46 -0.06
C PHE A 85 -15.13 -10.29 0.69
N SER A 86 -14.26 -11.30 0.71
CA SER A 86 -13.02 -11.28 1.49
C SER A 86 -11.89 -10.51 0.85
N LEU A 87 -11.84 -10.45 -0.48
CA LEU A 87 -10.72 -9.90 -1.23
C LEU A 87 -11.18 -8.81 -2.20
N ALA A 88 -12.08 -9.13 -3.14
CA ALA A 88 -12.42 -8.21 -4.23
C ALA A 88 -13.02 -6.89 -3.73
N LEU A 89 -14.03 -6.97 -2.85
CA LEU A 89 -14.69 -5.77 -2.31
C LEU A 89 -13.73 -4.90 -1.48
N PRO A 90 -12.97 -5.44 -0.51
CA PRO A 90 -11.93 -4.67 0.18
C PRO A 90 -10.90 -4.05 -0.77
N LEU A 91 -10.37 -4.81 -1.74
CA LEU A 91 -9.35 -4.32 -2.68
C LEU A 91 -9.88 -3.17 -3.56
N VAL A 92 -11.11 -3.28 -4.06
CA VAL A 92 -11.75 -2.20 -4.84
C VAL A 92 -11.88 -0.94 -3.99
N LEU A 93 -12.29 -1.05 -2.73
CA LEU A 93 -12.43 0.11 -1.85
C LEU A 93 -11.07 0.75 -1.51
N VAL A 94 -10.03 -0.05 -1.25
CA VAL A 94 -8.66 0.48 -1.08
C VAL A 94 -8.19 1.18 -2.36
N ALA A 95 -8.43 0.58 -3.52
CA ALA A 95 -8.01 1.16 -4.80
C ALA A 95 -8.75 2.49 -5.07
N LEU A 96 -10.06 2.55 -4.88
CA LEU A 96 -10.85 3.76 -5.13
C LEU A 96 -10.43 4.89 -4.17
N THR A 97 -10.34 4.59 -2.88
CA THR A 97 -10.08 5.61 -1.85
C THR A 97 -8.60 6.00 -1.72
N GLY A 98 -7.69 5.04 -1.85
CA GLY A 98 -6.26 5.23 -1.63
C GLY A 98 -5.45 5.53 -2.89
N GLN A 99 -5.96 5.18 -4.07
CA GLN A 99 -5.20 5.25 -5.33
C GLN A 99 -5.91 6.13 -6.38
N PHE A 100 -7.13 5.75 -6.81
CA PHE A 100 -7.84 6.48 -7.86
C PHE A 100 -8.22 7.90 -7.45
N MET A 101 -8.87 8.10 -6.31
CA MET A 101 -9.31 9.43 -5.88
C MET A 101 -8.12 10.39 -5.66
N PRO A 102 -7.05 10.02 -4.93
CA PRO A 102 -5.86 10.86 -4.82
C PRO A 102 -5.14 11.05 -6.16
N GLY A 103 -5.03 10.01 -7.00
CA GLY A 103 -4.40 10.10 -8.32
C GLY A 103 -5.12 11.07 -9.25
N MET A 104 -6.45 11.06 -9.26
CA MET A 104 -7.26 12.04 -10.01
C MET A 104 -7.10 13.46 -9.46
N ALA A 105 -7.00 13.62 -8.14
CA ALA A 105 -6.74 14.92 -7.52
C ALA A 105 -5.37 15.47 -7.93
N VAL A 106 -4.33 14.62 -7.96
CA VAL A 106 -2.99 14.98 -8.44
C VAL A 106 -3.03 15.46 -9.90
N LEU A 107 -3.65 14.69 -10.80
CA LEU A 107 -3.78 15.09 -12.21
C LEU A 107 -4.49 16.45 -12.36
N ARG A 108 -5.58 16.65 -11.62
CA ARG A 108 -6.34 17.90 -11.66
C ARG A 108 -5.56 19.08 -11.11
N ASN A 109 -4.84 18.90 -10.00
CA ASN A 109 -3.97 19.93 -9.42
C ASN A 109 -2.78 20.28 -10.33
N ALA A 110 -2.31 19.31 -11.12
CA ALA A 110 -1.28 19.53 -12.14
C ALA A 110 -1.82 20.15 -13.45
N GLY A 111 -3.11 20.48 -13.52
CA GLY A 111 -3.72 21.13 -14.68
C GLY A 111 -4.16 20.19 -15.80
N TYR A 112 -4.29 18.88 -15.54
CA TYR A 112 -4.79 17.90 -16.50
C TYR A 112 -6.27 17.54 -16.21
N PRO A 113 -7.24 18.09 -16.96
CA PRO A 113 -8.67 17.86 -16.75
C PRO A 113 -9.13 16.53 -17.36
N THR A 114 -8.54 15.41 -16.94
CA THR A 114 -8.87 14.09 -17.47
C THR A 114 -10.10 13.51 -16.75
N PRO A 115 -11.10 12.96 -17.47
CA PRO A 115 -12.23 12.28 -16.83
C PRO A 115 -11.78 10.98 -16.14
N ALA A 116 -12.32 10.70 -14.95
CA ALA A 116 -11.93 9.51 -14.18
C ALA A 116 -12.44 8.20 -14.79
N SER A 117 -13.64 8.19 -15.37
CA SER A 117 -14.32 6.97 -15.84
C SER A 117 -13.49 6.19 -16.87
N PRO A 118 -12.94 6.80 -17.94
CA PRO A 118 -12.09 6.07 -18.89
C PRO A 118 -10.85 5.45 -18.26
N ILE A 119 -10.21 6.14 -17.30
CA ILE A 119 -9.02 5.62 -16.61
C ILE A 119 -9.36 4.40 -15.76
N ILE A 120 -10.44 4.49 -14.97
CA ILE A 120 -10.90 3.41 -14.10
C ILE A 120 -11.30 2.20 -14.95
N SER A 121 -12.11 2.40 -16.00
CA SER A 121 -12.58 1.32 -16.88
C SER A 121 -11.44 0.65 -17.63
N ALA A 122 -10.49 1.41 -18.19
CA ALA A 122 -9.33 0.85 -18.88
C ALA A 122 -8.45 0.03 -17.92
N SER A 123 -8.22 0.53 -16.69
CA SER A 123 -7.46 -0.19 -15.67
C SER A 123 -8.17 -1.50 -15.26
N ALA A 124 -9.50 -1.46 -15.09
CA ALA A 124 -10.29 -2.64 -14.75
C ALA A 124 -10.29 -3.69 -15.86
N LEU A 125 -10.46 -3.28 -17.12
CA LEU A 125 -10.44 -4.19 -18.27
C LEU A 125 -9.06 -4.83 -18.46
N ALA A 126 -8.00 -4.03 -18.40
CA ALA A 126 -6.63 -4.55 -18.48
C ALA A 126 -6.31 -5.47 -17.29
N GLY A 127 -6.74 -5.13 -16.08
CA GLY A 127 -6.61 -5.98 -14.90
C GLY A 127 -7.34 -7.31 -15.06
N ALA A 128 -8.58 -7.30 -15.57
CA ALA A 128 -9.35 -8.51 -15.82
C ALA A 128 -8.72 -9.40 -16.90
N ALA A 129 -8.19 -8.81 -17.97
CA ALA A 129 -7.47 -9.53 -19.02
C ALA A 129 -6.18 -10.18 -18.50
N LEU A 130 -5.49 -9.54 -17.55
CA LEU A 130 -4.26 -10.04 -16.94
C LEU A 130 -4.50 -10.90 -15.69
N ALA A 131 -5.73 -11.02 -15.20
CA ALA A 131 -6.06 -11.78 -14.00
C ALA A 131 -5.64 -13.27 -14.08
N PRO A 132 -5.81 -13.98 -15.22
CA PRO A 132 -5.31 -15.35 -15.37
C PRO A 132 -3.79 -15.47 -15.23
N PHE A 133 -3.04 -14.38 -15.38
CA PHE A 133 -1.58 -14.34 -15.23
C PHE A 133 -1.14 -13.83 -13.85
N GLY A 134 -2.04 -13.83 -12.86
CA GLY A 134 -1.75 -13.40 -11.49
C GLY A 134 -1.88 -11.90 -11.24
N CYS A 135 -2.47 -11.13 -12.16
CA CYS A 135 -2.74 -9.72 -11.90
C CYS A 135 -3.91 -9.57 -10.90
N HIS A 136 -3.63 -8.99 -9.72
CA HIS A 136 -4.64 -8.76 -8.68
C HIS A 136 -5.32 -7.38 -8.75
N GLY A 137 -4.99 -6.59 -9.77
CA GLY A 137 -5.60 -5.28 -10.05
C GLY A 137 -4.61 -4.25 -10.58
N LEU A 138 -5.10 -3.35 -11.42
CA LEU A 138 -4.38 -2.18 -11.91
C LEU A 138 -5.04 -0.92 -11.38
N ASN A 139 -4.26 0.00 -10.84
CA ASN A 139 -4.74 1.24 -10.24
C ASN A 139 -3.79 2.41 -10.53
N LEU A 140 -4.27 3.63 -10.30
CA LEU A 140 -3.44 4.83 -10.38
C LEU A 140 -2.48 4.89 -9.19
N ALA A 141 -1.17 4.87 -9.44
CA ALA A 141 -0.19 5.14 -8.40
C ALA A 141 -0.12 6.65 -8.09
N ALA A 142 -0.86 7.13 -7.09
CA ALA A 142 -1.00 8.57 -6.82
C ALA A 142 0.34 9.28 -6.55
N VAL A 143 1.25 8.64 -5.82
CA VAL A 143 2.60 9.17 -5.54
C VAL A 143 3.45 9.21 -6.81
N THR A 144 3.41 8.16 -7.63
CA THR A 144 4.13 8.15 -8.90
C THR A 144 3.55 9.19 -9.86
N ALA A 145 2.24 9.40 -9.84
CA ALA A 145 1.58 10.43 -10.64
C ALA A 145 2.06 11.84 -10.27
N SER A 146 2.30 12.15 -8.98
CA SER A 146 2.80 13.47 -8.58
C SER A 146 4.23 13.70 -9.05
N LEU A 147 5.07 12.65 -9.03
CA LEU A 147 6.42 12.70 -9.59
C LEU A 147 6.40 12.89 -11.12
N CYS A 148 5.59 12.10 -11.84
CA CYS A 148 5.51 12.15 -13.29
C CYS A 148 4.84 13.42 -13.82
N THR A 149 4.04 14.13 -13.01
CA THR A 149 3.40 15.40 -13.38
C THR A 149 4.20 16.63 -12.93
N GLY A 150 5.27 16.44 -12.17
CA GLY A 150 6.17 17.51 -11.69
C GLY A 150 6.97 18.17 -12.81
N HIS A 151 7.55 19.33 -12.51
CA HIS A 151 8.39 20.05 -13.48
C HIS A 151 9.70 19.31 -13.78
N GLU A 152 10.20 18.50 -12.84
CA GLU A 152 11.40 17.69 -13.03
C GLU A 152 11.23 16.60 -14.10
N ALA A 153 9.99 16.19 -14.40
CA ALA A 153 9.72 15.19 -15.43
C ALA A 153 9.98 15.75 -16.84
N HIS A 154 9.54 16.99 -17.09
CA HIS A 154 9.78 17.74 -18.32
C HIS A 154 9.28 19.18 -18.13
N GLU A 155 10.01 20.16 -18.68
CA GLU A 155 9.59 21.58 -18.67
C GLU A 155 8.22 21.77 -19.33
N ASN A 156 8.07 21.33 -20.58
CA ASN A 156 6.81 21.29 -21.31
C ASN A 156 5.78 20.32 -20.67
N PRO A 157 4.65 20.81 -20.13
CA PRO A 157 3.61 19.98 -19.51
C PRO A 157 3.02 18.92 -20.44
N ARG A 158 2.98 19.15 -21.77
CA ARG A 158 2.44 18.18 -22.73
C ARG A 158 3.37 16.98 -22.97
N ARG A 159 4.62 17.03 -22.49
CA ARG A 159 5.62 15.97 -22.67
C ARG A 159 5.98 15.21 -21.39
N ARG A 160 5.38 15.59 -20.25
CA ARG A 160 5.65 14.94 -18.96
C ARG A 160 5.29 13.45 -18.93
N TYR A 161 4.41 12.98 -19.82
CA TYR A 161 4.07 11.56 -19.97
C TYR A 161 5.30 10.68 -20.29
N VAL A 162 6.37 11.24 -20.86
CA VAL A 162 7.61 10.50 -21.16
C VAL A 162 8.23 9.90 -19.90
N ALA A 163 8.17 10.60 -18.76
CA ALA A 163 8.63 10.05 -17.48
C ALA A 163 7.83 8.80 -17.07
N ALA A 164 6.50 8.85 -17.25
CA ALA A 164 5.64 7.70 -16.96
C ALA A 164 5.90 6.53 -17.92
N VAL A 165 6.08 6.79 -19.21
CA VAL A 165 6.38 5.74 -20.22
C VAL A 165 7.74 5.09 -19.94
N ALA A 166 8.78 5.90 -19.72
CA ALA A 166 10.12 5.40 -19.42
C ALA A 166 10.14 4.59 -18.11
N GLY A 167 9.49 5.11 -17.05
CA GLY A 167 9.36 4.40 -15.78
C GLY A 167 8.58 3.09 -15.92
N SER A 168 7.52 3.07 -16.72
CA SER A 168 6.75 1.85 -16.99
C SER A 168 7.55 0.81 -17.77
N ALA A 169 8.31 1.23 -18.78
CA ALA A 169 9.20 0.35 -19.52
C ALA A 169 10.27 -0.27 -18.61
N LEU A 170 10.89 0.52 -17.74
CA LEU A 170 11.85 0.03 -16.75
C LEU A 170 11.20 -0.94 -15.75
N TYR A 171 9.98 -0.65 -15.27
CA TYR A 171 9.25 -1.56 -14.39
C TYR A 171 8.86 -2.87 -15.09
N LEU A 172 8.52 -2.85 -16.38
CA LEU A 172 8.26 -4.07 -17.15
C LEU A 172 9.54 -4.89 -17.31
N LEU A 173 10.67 -4.26 -17.63
CA LEU A 173 11.97 -4.94 -17.71
C LEU A 173 12.36 -5.57 -16.37
N LEU A 174 12.19 -4.84 -15.26
CA LEU A 174 12.42 -5.38 -13.92
C LEU A 174 11.43 -6.50 -13.56
N GLY A 175 10.18 -6.38 -14.00
CA GLY A 175 9.14 -7.40 -13.82
C GLY A 175 9.46 -8.71 -14.56
N ILE A 176 10.10 -8.65 -15.73
CA ILE A 176 10.61 -9.83 -16.43
C ILE A 176 11.70 -10.54 -15.59
N ALA A 177 12.47 -9.81 -14.79
CA ALA A 177 13.40 -10.39 -13.82
C ALA A 177 12.72 -10.80 -12.49
N GLY A 178 11.38 -10.88 -12.45
CA GLY A 178 10.61 -11.13 -11.23
C GLY A 178 10.97 -12.43 -10.50
N ALA A 179 11.20 -13.52 -11.25
CA ALA A 179 11.64 -14.80 -10.65
C ALA A 179 13.02 -14.67 -9.99
N THR A 180 13.95 -13.98 -10.65
CA THR A 180 15.26 -13.62 -10.07
C THR A 180 15.12 -12.73 -8.83
N LEU A 181 14.20 -11.76 -8.84
CA LEU A 181 13.98 -10.89 -7.69
C LEU A 181 13.38 -11.65 -6.49
N MET A 182 12.49 -12.62 -6.74
CA MET A 182 11.95 -13.49 -5.70
C MET A 182 13.02 -14.41 -5.09
N SER A 183 13.88 -15.00 -5.92
CA SER A 183 14.99 -15.83 -5.45
C SER A 183 16.01 -15.01 -4.65
N LEU A 184 16.26 -13.75 -5.06
CA LEU A 184 17.09 -12.80 -4.31
C LEU A 184 16.50 -12.51 -2.93
N PHE A 185 15.20 -12.23 -2.80
CA PHE A 185 14.59 -12.04 -1.48
C PHE A 185 14.67 -13.33 -0.65
N ALA A 186 14.47 -14.51 -1.24
CA ALA A 186 14.63 -15.78 -0.54
C ALA A 186 16.06 -16.04 -0.04
N ALA A 187 17.08 -15.45 -0.69
CA ALA A 187 18.48 -15.52 -0.26
C ALA A 187 18.77 -14.66 0.98
N PHE A 188 17.96 -13.63 1.26
CA PHE A 188 18.08 -12.79 2.45
C PHE A 188 17.31 -13.35 3.66
N PRO A 189 17.71 -13.02 4.90
CA PRO A 189 16.95 -13.34 6.09
C PRO A 189 15.55 -12.71 6.08
N ALA A 190 14.56 -13.45 6.58
CA ALA A 190 13.19 -12.94 6.72
C ALA A 190 13.12 -11.64 7.57
N ALA A 191 14.01 -11.51 8.57
CA ALA A 191 14.13 -10.31 9.38
C ALA A 191 14.51 -9.05 8.56
N LEU A 192 15.38 -9.20 7.55
CA LEU A 192 15.73 -8.10 6.64
C LEU A 192 14.51 -7.65 5.85
N ILE A 193 13.78 -8.62 5.27
CA ILE A 193 12.61 -8.33 4.43
C ILE A 193 11.52 -7.64 5.25
N ALA A 194 11.24 -8.15 6.45
CA ALA A 194 10.28 -7.55 7.38
C ALA A 194 10.67 -6.13 7.77
N ALA A 195 11.94 -5.91 8.17
CA ALA A 195 12.45 -4.60 8.53
C ALA A 195 12.40 -3.61 7.35
N LEU A 196 12.86 -4.03 6.17
CA LEU A 196 12.84 -3.21 4.97
C LEU A 196 11.41 -2.82 4.58
N ALA A 197 10.49 -3.79 4.54
CA ALA A 197 9.10 -3.55 4.19
C ALA A 197 8.42 -2.57 5.17
N GLY A 198 8.55 -2.81 6.48
CA GLY A 198 7.92 -1.94 7.48
C GLY A 198 8.53 -0.53 7.53
N LEU A 199 9.85 -0.39 7.41
CA LEU A 199 10.51 0.92 7.40
C LEU A 199 10.22 1.70 6.10
N ALA A 200 10.15 1.01 4.96
CA ALA A 200 9.75 1.62 3.69
C ALA A 200 8.30 2.10 3.72
N LEU A 201 7.41 1.37 4.39
CA LEU A 201 6.00 1.70 4.51
C LEU A 201 5.67 2.65 5.66
N TYR A 202 6.63 3.02 6.51
CA TYR A 202 6.40 3.85 7.69
C TYR A 202 5.65 5.17 7.39
N GLY A 203 6.05 5.88 6.32
CA GLY A 203 5.38 7.11 5.91
C GLY A 203 3.91 6.87 5.52
N ALA A 204 3.65 5.81 4.75
CA ALA A 204 2.30 5.43 4.33
C ALA A 204 1.43 4.98 5.51
N ILE A 205 2.01 4.26 6.49
CA ILE A 205 1.34 3.87 7.74
C ILE A 205 0.92 5.13 8.51
N SER A 206 1.85 6.05 8.74
CA SER A 206 1.60 7.30 9.47
C SER A 206 0.50 8.12 8.83
N GLU A 207 0.54 8.29 7.52
CA GLU A 207 -0.43 9.07 6.78
C GLU A 207 -1.81 8.40 6.75
N ALA A 208 -1.86 7.09 6.53
CA ALA A 208 -3.11 6.33 6.54
C ALA A 208 -3.77 6.34 7.92
N LEU A 209 -2.99 6.25 9.00
CA LEU A 209 -3.48 6.32 10.37
C LEU A 209 -4.05 7.71 10.68
N ALA A 210 -3.30 8.77 10.33
CA ALA A 210 -3.77 10.15 10.49
C ALA A 210 -5.09 10.39 9.75
N ARG A 211 -5.19 9.96 8.49
CA ARG A 211 -6.45 10.07 7.71
C ARG A 211 -7.59 9.27 8.31
N SER A 212 -7.32 8.09 8.87
CA SER A 212 -8.36 7.22 9.44
C SER A 212 -9.05 7.80 10.68
N LEU A 213 -8.42 8.77 11.35
CA LEU A 213 -8.93 9.40 12.58
C LEU A 213 -9.15 10.92 12.41
N ALA A 214 -9.11 11.41 11.17
CA ALA A 214 -9.13 12.84 10.86
C ALA A 214 -10.45 13.52 11.24
N GLU A 215 -11.58 12.92 10.85
CA GLU A 215 -12.92 13.49 11.10
C GLU A 215 -13.41 13.15 12.51
N PRO A 216 -13.57 14.14 13.42
CA PRO A 216 -13.93 13.88 14.82
C PRO A 216 -15.20 13.07 15.01
N ASN A 217 -16.20 13.30 14.15
CA ASN A 217 -17.51 12.62 14.23
C ASN A 217 -17.47 11.16 13.71
N GLU A 218 -16.38 10.74 13.07
CA GLU A 218 -16.23 9.43 12.44
C GLU A 218 -15.08 8.61 13.04
N ARG A 219 -14.42 9.12 14.10
CA ARG A 219 -13.24 8.48 14.71
C ARG A 219 -13.50 7.07 15.18
N ASP A 220 -14.64 6.81 15.79
CA ASP A 220 -14.98 5.47 16.27
C ASP A 220 -15.06 4.46 15.12
N ALA A 221 -15.70 4.86 14.01
CA ALA A 221 -15.78 4.05 12.80
C ALA A 221 -14.39 3.80 12.19
N GLY A 222 -13.57 4.85 12.11
CA GLY A 222 -12.18 4.75 11.68
C GLY A 222 -11.36 3.80 12.55
N LEU A 223 -11.50 3.90 13.86
CA LEU A 223 -10.80 3.09 14.86
C LEU A 223 -11.21 1.62 14.80
N PHE A 224 -12.51 1.31 14.75
CA PHE A 224 -12.97 -0.07 14.58
C PHE A 224 -12.48 -0.67 13.27
N THR A 225 -12.56 0.09 12.17
CA THR A 225 -12.02 -0.35 10.88
C THR A 225 -10.52 -0.64 10.98
N PHE A 226 -9.76 0.23 11.65
CA PHE A 226 -8.32 0.05 11.84
C PHE A 226 -8.02 -1.20 12.66
N LEU A 227 -8.58 -1.31 13.87
CA LEU A 227 -8.27 -2.39 14.82
C LEU A 227 -8.63 -3.76 14.27
N VAL A 228 -9.81 -3.89 13.66
CA VAL A 228 -10.27 -5.16 13.11
C VAL A 228 -9.42 -5.56 11.91
N THR A 229 -9.08 -4.63 11.02
CA THR A 229 -8.19 -4.95 9.90
C THR A 229 -6.76 -5.27 10.37
N ALA A 230 -6.24 -4.56 11.38
CA ALA A 230 -4.91 -4.75 11.92
C ALA A 230 -4.76 -6.07 12.71
N SER A 231 -5.85 -6.60 13.28
CA SER A 231 -5.81 -7.85 14.05
C SER A 231 -5.51 -9.08 13.19
N GLY A 232 -5.75 -9.01 11.88
CA GLY A 232 -5.60 -10.15 10.98
C GLY A 232 -6.65 -11.26 11.20
N VAL A 233 -7.71 -10.99 11.97
CA VAL A 233 -8.75 -11.99 12.27
C VAL A 233 -9.42 -12.52 11.01
N ALA A 234 -9.51 -13.84 10.88
CA ALA A 234 -10.36 -14.50 9.90
C ALA A 234 -11.56 -15.12 10.63
N PHE A 235 -12.77 -14.70 10.27
CA PHE A 235 -14.00 -15.16 10.92
C PHE A 235 -15.04 -15.52 9.86
N LEU A 236 -15.69 -16.68 10.03
CA LEU A 236 -16.65 -17.26 9.06
C LEU A 236 -16.10 -17.39 7.63
N GLY A 237 -14.80 -17.67 7.48
CA GLY A 237 -14.14 -17.74 6.18
C GLY A 237 -13.95 -16.39 5.49
N LEU A 238 -14.18 -15.27 6.19
CA LEU A 238 -13.98 -13.92 5.69
C LEU A 238 -12.78 -13.23 6.35
N SER A 239 -12.10 -12.38 5.59
CA SER A 239 -10.88 -11.69 6.01
C SER A 239 -11.12 -10.54 6.98
N ALA A 240 -10.07 -10.15 7.70
CA ALA A 240 -10.05 -9.00 8.61
C ALA A 240 -10.40 -7.68 7.89
N ALA A 241 -10.08 -7.57 6.61
CA ALA A 241 -10.38 -6.39 5.80
C ALA A 241 -11.89 -6.24 5.58
N PHE A 242 -12.59 -7.34 5.25
CA PHE A 242 -14.05 -7.34 5.15
C PHE A 242 -14.71 -6.97 6.48
N TRP A 243 -14.34 -7.65 7.56
CA TRP A 243 -14.91 -7.38 8.88
C TRP A 243 -14.62 -5.97 9.37
N GLY A 244 -13.41 -5.45 9.11
CA GLY A 244 -13.07 -4.09 9.46
C GLY A 244 -13.92 -3.07 8.74
N LEU A 245 -14.16 -3.26 7.45
CA LEU A 245 -15.09 -2.42 6.68
C LEU A 245 -16.51 -2.51 7.24
N LEU A 246 -17.01 -3.73 7.48
CA LEU A 246 -18.38 -3.94 7.95
C LEU A 246 -18.61 -3.30 9.31
N PHE A 247 -17.75 -3.57 10.30
CA PHE A 247 -17.88 -2.98 11.64
C PHE A 247 -17.65 -1.47 11.64
N GLY A 248 -16.76 -0.98 10.79
CA GLY A 248 -16.60 0.46 10.54
C GLY A 248 -17.87 1.12 10.03
N LEU A 249 -18.50 0.56 9.00
CA LEU A 249 -19.74 1.10 8.43
C LEU A 249 -20.93 0.98 9.39
N LEU A 250 -21.03 -0.14 10.11
CA LEU A 250 -22.09 -0.34 11.12
C LEU A 250 -21.97 0.66 12.27
N SER A 251 -20.77 0.87 12.80
CA SER A 251 -20.54 1.86 13.86
C SER A 251 -20.79 3.29 13.35
N HIS A 252 -20.35 3.62 12.13
CA HIS A 252 -20.64 4.91 11.50
C HIS A 252 -22.16 5.15 11.38
N GLY A 253 -22.91 4.17 10.88
CA GLY A 253 -24.36 4.27 10.72
C GLY A 253 -25.08 4.41 12.07
N LEU A 254 -24.77 3.54 13.03
CA LEU A 254 -25.45 3.53 14.33
C LEU A 254 -25.20 4.81 15.14
N LEU A 255 -23.99 5.35 15.09
CA LEU A 255 -23.64 6.59 15.80
C LEU A 255 -24.24 7.83 15.13
N ARG A 256 -24.44 7.82 13.80
CA ARG A 256 -25.13 8.90 13.09
C ARG A 256 -26.64 8.88 13.25
N LEU A 257 -27.26 7.70 13.40
CA LEU A 257 -28.70 7.56 13.65
C LEU A 257 -29.15 8.23 14.97
N ARG A 258 -28.22 8.51 15.89
CA ARG A 258 -28.48 9.16 17.18
C ARG A 258 -28.38 10.70 17.18
N GLN A 259 -28.27 11.36 16.03
CA GLN A 259 -28.47 12.82 15.94
C GLN A 259 -29.84 13.21 15.34
N PRO A 260 -30.98 12.99 16.04
CA PRO A 260 -32.11 13.88 15.83
C PRO A 260 -31.72 15.28 16.31
N ARG A 261 -32.08 16.29 15.52
CA ARG A 261 -31.88 17.73 15.74
C ARG A 261 -32.33 18.20 17.14
N ALA A 262 -31.53 17.98 18.18
CA ALA A 262 -31.76 18.58 19.50
C ALA A 262 -31.38 20.08 19.55
N ARG A 263 -30.90 20.66 18.43
CA ARG A 263 -30.52 22.08 18.34
C ARG A 263 -31.62 23.03 17.84
N GLU A 264 -32.76 22.52 17.37
CA GLU A 264 -33.87 23.39 16.92
C GLU A 264 -34.86 23.76 18.03
N VAL A 265 -34.88 23.04 19.16
CA VAL A 265 -35.83 23.29 20.27
C VAL A 265 -35.34 24.38 21.24
N LEU A 266 -34.04 24.63 21.34
CA LEU A 266 -33.48 25.69 22.21
C LEU A 266 -33.36 27.08 21.56
N ARG A 267 -33.76 27.23 20.28
CA ARG A 267 -33.83 28.54 19.58
C ARG A 267 -35.25 29.10 19.48
N ARG A 268 -36.25 28.40 20.02
CA ARG A 268 -37.64 28.86 20.12
C ARG A 268 -38.08 28.82 21.57
N THR A 269 -37.44 29.62 22.40
CA THR A 269 -38.08 30.15 23.60
C THR A 269 -38.11 31.67 23.41
N PRO A 270 -39.32 32.29 23.41
CA PRO A 270 -39.51 33.70 23.13
C PRO A 270 -38.91 34.60 24.21
#